data_AF-A0A3N0WCY8-F1
#
_entry.id   AF-A0A3N0WCY8-F1
#
_cell.length_a   1.000
_cell.length_b   1.000
_cell.length_c   1.000
_cell.angle_alpha   90.00
_cell.angle_beta   90.00
_cell.angle_gamma   90.00
#
_symmetry.space_group_name_H-M   'P 1'
#
loop_
_entity.id
_entity.type
_entity.pdbx_description
1 polymer ?
#
loop_
_entity_poly.entity_id
_entity_poly.type
_entity_poly.pdbx_seq_one_letter_code
_entity_poly.pdbx_strand_id
1 'polypeptide(L)' 'MPFFCTQMQVVNQKTKDLVWIEGIRIEAPNWELAQEIIDKENYHYLKITGQLIAEIPCKEGGFEPDWKNAVDYDKLNQN' A
#
# COMPACT_ATOMS: atom_id res chain seq x y z
N MET A 1 2.67 12.29 -7.29
CA MET A 1 1.30 11.71 -7.26
C MET A 1 1.15 10.86 -6.00
N PRO A 2 0.00 10.88 -5.29
CA PRO A 2 -0.24 10.01 -4.14
C PRO A 2 -0.23 8.52 -4.46
N PHE A 3 0.16 7.71 -3.48
CA PHE A 3 0.02 6.25 -3.50
C PHE A 3 -1.04 5.82 -2.49
N PHE A 4 -1.89 4.88 -2.89
CA PHE A 4 -2.91 4.25 -2.05
C PHE A 4 -2.53 2.80 -1.78
N CYS A 5 -2.52 2.44 -0.50
CA CYS A 5 -2.29 1.07 -0.04
C CYS A 5 -3.55 0.24 -0.22
N THR A 6 -3.39 -1.01 -0.61
CA THR A 6 -4.50 -1.97 -0.69
C THR A 6 -4.21 -3.22 0.12
N GLN A 7 -5.25 -3.98 0.40
CA GLN A 7 -5.18 -5.32 0.96
C GLN A 7 -6.13 -6.26 0.22
N MET A 8 -5.87 -7.56 0.30
CA MET A 8 -6.75 -8.60 -0.23
C MET A 8 -6.93 -9.73 0.78
N GLN A 9 -8.06 -10.40 0.69
CA GLN A 9 -8.33 -11.59 1.49
C GLN A 9 -7.91 -12.84 0.73
N VAL A 10 -7.08 -13.68 1.34
CA VAL A 10 -6.59 -14.94 0.75
C VAL A 10 -6.71 -16.09 1.73
N VAL A 11 -6.77 -17.32 1.22
CA VAL A 11 -6.71 -18.52 2.06
C VAL A 11 -5.26 -18.87 2.36
N ASN A 12 -4.87 -18.87 3.63
CA ASN A 12 -3.59 -19.40 4.06
C ASN A 12 -3.56 -20.92 3.81
N GLN A 13 -2.73 -21.39 2.88
CA GLN A 13 -2.75 -22.80 2.49
C GLN A 13 -2.28 -23.77 3.58
N LYS A 14 -1.54 -23.29 4.59
CA LYS A 14 -1.06 -24.09 5.72
C LYS A 14 -2.14 -24.28 6.78
N THR A 15 -2.84 -23.20 7.15
CA THR A 15 -3.84 -23.23 8.24
C THR A 15 -5.28 -23.39 7.75
N LYS A 16 -5.52 -23.11 6.47
CA LYS A 16 -6.85 -23.03 5.82
C LYS A 16 -7.74 -21.88 6.28
N ASP A 17 -7.19 -20.92 7.03
CA ASP A 17 -7.91 -19.71 7.43
C ASP A 17 -7.88 -18.63 6.35
N LEU A 18 -8.91 -17.79 6.33
CA LEU A 18 -8.90 -16.54 5.57
C LEU A 18 -8.06 -15.50 6.32
N VAL A 19 -7.07 -14.94 5.63
CA VAL A 19 -6.18 -13.88 6.16
C VAL A 19 -6.17 -12.69 5.23
N TRP A 20 -5.87 -11.51 5.77
CA TRP A 20 -5.61 -10.30 4.99
C TRP A 20 -4.12 -10.18 4.72
N ILE A 21 -3.76 -9.85 3.48
CA ILE A 21 -2.39 -9.57 3.07
C ILE A 21 -2.32 -8.23 2.35
N GLU A 22 -1.13 -7.63 2.35
CA GLU A 22 -0.86 -6.42 1.58
C GLU A 22 -1.04 -6.69 0.08
N GLY A 23 -1.74 -5.79 -0.60
CA GLY A 23 -1.94 -5.81 -2.03
C GLY A 23 -0.99 -4.87 -2.78
N ILE A 24 -1.26 -4.63 -4.05
CA ILE A 24 -0.50 -3.65 -4.83
C ILE A 24 -0.78 -2.23 -4.36
N ARG A 25 0.15 -1.32 -4.59
CA ARG A 25 -0.08 0.12 -4.42
C ARG A 25 -0.70 0.68 -5.68
N ILE A 26 -1.65 1.58 -5.52
CA ILE A 26 -2.32 2.29 -6.61
C ILE A 26 -1.86 3.73 -6.61
N GLU A 27 -1.25 4.17 -7.71
CA GLU A 27 -0.89 5.58 -7.89
C GLU A 27 -2.10 6.33 -8.46
N ALA A 28 -2.61 7.33 -7.73
CA ALA A 28 -3.77 8.11 -8.17
C ALA A 28 -3.80 9.49 -7.50
N PRO A 29 -4.49 10.50 -8.09
CA PRO A 29 -4.60 11.83 -7.49
C PRO A 29 -5.42 11.88 -6.21
N ASN A 30 -6.42 11.00 -6.07
CA ASN A 30 -7.34 10.94 -4.94
C ASN A 30 -7.92 9.52 -4.78
N TRP A 31 -8.68 9.31 -3.71
CA TRP A 31 -9.25 8.01 -3.37
C TRP A 31 -10.28 7.55 -4.41
N GLU A 32 -11.09 8.46 -4.94
CA GLU A 32 -12.12 8.15 -5.92
C GLU A 32 -11.52 7.60 -7.21
N LEU A 33 -10.45 8.23 -7.72
CA LEU A 33 -9.74 7.76 -8.90
C LEU A 33 -8.96 6.47 -8.63
N ALA A 34 -8.43 6.28 -7.41
CA ALA A 34 -7.82 5.01 -7.03
C ALA A 34 -8.83 3.86 -7.09
N GLN A 35 -10.06 4.09 -6.64
CA GLN A 35 -11.15 3.12 -6.73
C GLN A 35 -11.57 2.88 -8.18
N GLU A 36 -11.65 3.92 -9.01
CA GLU A 36 -11.95 3.78 -10.44
C GLU A 36 -10.91 2.93 -11.17
N ILE A 37 -9.63 3.03 -10.81
CA ILE A 37 -8.56 2.16 -11.34
C ILE A 37 -8.82 0.71 -10.94
N ILE A 38 -9.13 0.45 -9.66
CA ILE A 38 -9.46 -0.92 -9.19
C ILE A 38 -10.62 -1.49 -10.00
N ASP A 39 -11.64 -0.69 -10.28
CA ASP A 39 -12.83 -1.16 -11.00
C ASP A 39 -12.56 -1.37 -12.50
N LYS A 40 -11.80 -0.49 -13.15
CA LYS A 40 -11.44 -0.61 -14.57
C LYS A 40 -10.53 -1.81 -14.86
N GLU A 41 -9.56 -2.06 -13.97
CA GLU A 41 -8.59 -3.14 -14.12
C GLU A 41 -9.10 -4.49 -13.59
N ASN A 42 -10.37 -4.55 -13.16
CA ASN A 42 -11.02 -5.75 -12.61
C ASN A 42 -10.29 -6.31 -11.37
N TYR A 43 -9.79 -5.42 -10.51
CA TYR A 43 -9.10 -5.74 -9.26
C TYR A 43 -10.05 -5.77 -8.06
N HIS A 44 -11.29 -6.20 -8.23
CA HIS A 44 -12.33 -6.19 -7.18
C HIS A 44 -12.01 -7.06 -5.94
N TYR A 45 -10.90 -7.81 -5.96
CA TYR A 45 -10.34 -8.52 -4.80
C TYR A 45 -9.46 -7.63 -3.91
N LEU A 46 -9.14 -6.41 -4.35
CA LEU A 46 -8.40 -5.42 -3.59
C LEU A 46 -9.35 -4.47 -2.86
N LYS A 47 -8.96 -4.09 -1.64
CA LYS A 47 -9.61 -3.05 -0.85
C LYS A 47 -8.58 -1.99 -0.48
N ILE A 48 -8.85 -0.72 -0.81
CA ILE A 48 -8.01 0.41 -0.38
C ILE A 48 -8.08 0.54 1.15
N THR A 49 -6.92 0.65 1.80
CA THR A 49 -6.81 0.76 3.27
C THR A 49 -6.41 2.15 3.74
N GLY A 50 -5.75 2.93 2.89
CA GLY A 50 -5.19 4.22 3.26
C GLY A 50 -4.34 4.81 2.15
N GLN A 51 -3.96 6.08 2.33
CA GLN A 51 -2.91 6.71 1.54
C GLN A 51 -1.55 6.46 2.21
N LEU A 52 -0.54 6.18 1.40
CA LEU A 52 0.84 6.07 1.86
C LEU A 52 1.44 7.48 2.00
N ILE A 53 1.67 7.89 3.25
CA ILE A 53 2.24 9.20 3.58
C ILE A 53 3.77 9.16 3.71
N ALA A 54 4.31 8.05 4.19
CA ALA A 54 5.75 7.88 4.39
C ALA A 54 6.14 6.39 4.43
N GLU A 55 7.38 6.10 4.06
CA GLU A 55 8.01 4.80 4.24
C GLU A 55 9.32 4.96 5.01
N ILE A 56 9.52 4.10 6.01
CA ILE A 56 10.74 4.07 6.81
C ILE A 56 11.30 2.65 6.67
N PRO A 57 12.37 2.46 5.87
CA PRO A 57 12.96 1.14 5.73
C PRO A 57 13.60 0.69 7.04
N CYS A 58 13.86 -0.61 7.16
CA CYS A 58 14.72 -1.13 8.22
C CYS A 58 16.19 -0.94 7.83
N LYS A 59 17.06 -0.78 8.83
CA LYS A 59 18.52 -0.85 8.63
C LYS A 59 18.92 -2.21 8.06
N GLU A 60 19.98 -2.22 7.28
CA GLU A 60 20.53 -3.45 6.69
C GLU A 60 20.80 -4.51 7.77
N GLY A 61 20.23 -5.71 7.58
CA GLY A 61 20.40 -6.83 8.50
C GLY A 61 19.66 -6.72 9.84
N GLY A 62 18.77 -5.74 10.03
CA GLY A 62 18.05 -5.52 11.27
C GLY A 62 16.57 -5.19 11.10
N PHE A 63 15.91 -4.99 12.24
CA PHE A 63 14.51 -4.52 12.33
C PHE A 63 14.41 -3.09 12.89
N GLU A 64 15.56 -2.44 13.08
CA GLU A 64 15.59 -1.06 13.53
C GLU A 64 15.21 -0.13 12.38
N PRO A 65 14.37 0.89 12.61
CA PRO A 65 14.01 1.85 11.59
C PRO A 65 15.24 2.67 11.16
N ASP A 66 15.39 2.84 9.84
CA ASP A 66 16.38 3.69 9.22
C ASP A 66 15.74 5.03 8.81
N TRP A 67 15.62 5.92 9.80
CA TRP A 67 15.08 7.26 9.63
C TRP A 67 15.85 8.12 8.63
N LYS A 68 17.13 7.82 8.38
CA LYS A 68 17.96 8.58 7.43
C LYS A 68 17.50 8.35 5.99
N ASN A 69 17.02 7.14 5.70
CA ASN A 69 16.53 6.73 4.39
C ASN A 69 14.99 6.72 4.33
N ALA A 70 14.32 7.42 5.24
CA ALA A 70 12.88 7.58 5.20
C ALA A 70 12.44 8.42 3.99
N VAL A 71 11.38 7.98 3.33
CA VAL A 71 10.76 8.69 2.20
C VAL A 71 9.44 9.29 2.67
N ASP A 72 9.30 10.61 2.54
CA ASP A 72 8.09 11.35 2.87
C ASP A 72 7.35 11.71 1.57
N TYR A 73 6.28 10.98 1.28
CA TYR A 73 5.50 11.13 0.06
C TYR A 73 4.60 12.37 0.11
N ASP A 74 4.19 12.81 1.29
CA ASP A 74 3.40 14.03 1.44
C ASP A 74 4.21 15.26 1.04
N LYS A 75 5.48 15.34 1.44
CA LYS A 75 6.38 16.43 1.01
C LYS A 75 6.70 16.39 -0.49
N LEU A 76 6.84 15.19 -1.07
CA LEU A 76 7.13 15.04 -2.49
C LEU A 76 5.95 15.41 -3.39
N ASN A 77 4.72 15.30 -2.88
CA ASN A 77 3.50 15.64 -3.62
C ASN A 77 3.09 17.11 -3.52
N GLN A 78 3.78 17.91 -2.69
CA GLN A 78 3.52 19.35 -2.50
C GLN A 78 4.40 20.27 -3.37
N ASN A 79 5.36 19.71 -4.13
CA ASN A 79 6.20 20.43 -5.09
C ASN A 79 5.80 20.10 -6.53
#